data_AF-A0A847PKS0-F1
#
_entry.id   AF-A0A847PKS0-F1
#
_cell.length_a   1.000
_cell.length_b   1.000
_cell.length_c   1.000
_cell.angle_alpha   90.00
_cell.angle_beta   90.00
_cell.angle_gamma   90.00
#
_symmetry.space_group_name_H-M   'P 1'
#
loop_
_entity.id
_entity.type
_entity.pdbx_description
1 polymer ?
#
loop_
_entity_poly.entity_id
_entity_poly.type
_entity_poly.pdbx_seq_one_letter_code
_entity_poly.pdbx_strand_id
1 'polypeptide(L)' 'MTWSLLFHALEQGFVFSIMALGVYITFQVLKFPDLTVDGSFPLGAAIAARIIFAGGNPFLAIMWAMVGGILA' A
#
# COMPACT_ATOMS: atom_id res chain seq x y z
N MET A 1 18.01 -2.92 -21.06
CA MET A 1 18.00 -2.31 -19.71
C MET A 1 16.96 -1.19 -19.55
N THR A 2 16.44 -0.57 -20.61
CA THR A 2 15.45 0.53 -20.48
C THR A 2 13.99 0.07 -20.50
N TRP A 3 13.63 -0.97 -21.27
CA TRP A 3 12.24 -1.44 -21.32
C TRP A 3 11.74 -2.07 -20.01
N SER A 4 12.61 -2.77 -19.29
CA SER A 4 12.27 -3.34 -17.98
C SER A 4 11.92 -2.27 -16.94
N LEU A 5 12.54 -1.09 -17.03
CA LEU A 5 12.24 0.04 -16.14
C LEU A 5 10.84 0.60 -16.42
N LEU A 6 10.45 0.68 -17.69
CA LEU A 6 9.12 1.13 -18.07
C LEU A 6 8.02 0.18 -17.58
N PHE A 7 8.23 -1.14 -17.72
CA PHE A 7 7.29 -2.12 -17.18
C PHE A 7 7.19 -2.05 -15.65
N HIS A 8 8.31 -1.93 -14.91
CA HIS A 8 8.27 -1.77 -13.45
C HIS A 8 7.59 -0.47 -13.02
N ALA A 9 7.87 0.64 -13.72
CA ALA A 9 7.25 1.93 -13.41
C ALA A 9 5.73 1.88 -13.61
N LEU A 10 5.26 1.22 -14.68
CA LEU A 10 3.83 1.01 -14.90
C LEU A 10 3.23 0.10 -13.82
N GLU A 11 3.86 -1.02 -13.49
CA GLU A 11 3.40 -1.94 -12.44
C GLU A 11 3.25 -1.24 -11.09
N GLN A 12 4.30 -0.54 -10.64
CA GLN A 12 4.26 0.24 -9.41
C GLN A 12 3.21 1.36 -9.48
N GLY A 13 3.12 2.06 -10.62
CA GLY A 13 2.11 3.10 -10.83
C GLY A 13 0.68 2.58 -10.69
N PHE A 14 0.37 1.42 -11.29
CA PHE A 14 -0.94 0.79 -11.14
C PHE A 14 -1.22 0.37 -9.70
N VAL A 15 -0.23 -0.18 -8.99
CA VAL A 15 -0.39 -0.55 -7.57
C VAL A 15 -0.64 0.69 -6.70
N PHE A 16 0.15 1.75 -6.88
CA PHE A 16 -0.01 3.01 -6.12
C PHE A 16 -1.25 3.81 -6.52
N SER A 17 -1.83 3.58 -7.70
CA SER A 17 -3.07 4.27 -8.12
C SER A 17 -4.25 4.02 -7.17
N ILE A 18 -4.32 2.82 -6.59
CA ILE A 18 -5.36 2.45 -5.62
C ILE A 18 -5.22 3.30 -4.34
N MET A 19 -3.99 3.51 -3.87
CA MET A 19 -3.69 4.38 -2.73
C MET A 19 -4.06 5.85 -3.04
N ALA A 20 -3.70 6.35 -4.23
CA ALA A 20 -4.05 7.70 -4.67
C ALA A 20 -5.58 7.91 -4.78
N LEU A 21 -6.33 6.89 -5.20
CA LEU A 21 -7.80 6.93 -5.22
C LEU A 21 -8.38 7.03 -3.81
N GLY A 22 -7.84 6.30 -2.83
CA GLY A 22 -8.25 6.42 -1.43
C GLY A 22 -8.13 7.84 -0.90
N VAL A 23 -6.97 8.47 -1.13
CA VAL A 23 -6.72 9.87 -0.77
C VAL A 23 -7.67 10.81 -1.53
N TYR A 24 -7.85 10.63 -2.83
CA TYR A 24 -8.73 11.47 -3.63
C TYR A 24 -10.18 11.44 -3.13
N ILE A 25 -10.71 10.25 -2.81
CA ILE A 25 -12.08 10.09 -2.34
C ILE A 25 -12.27 10.83 -1.01
N THR A 26 -11.33 10.77 -0.07
CA THR A 26 -11.47 11.47 1.22
C THR A 26 -11.46 12.99 1.04
N PHE A 27 -10.55 13.52 0.22
CA PHE A 27 -10.52 14.95 -0.08
C PHE A 27 -11.79 15.47 -0.77
N GLN A 28 -12.35 14.69 -1.71
CA GLN A 28 -13.53 15.12 -2.47
C GLN A 28 -14.84 14.91 -1.70
N VAL A 29 -14.98 13.77 -1.01
CA VAL A 29 -16.24 13.37 -0.36
C VAL A 29 -16.34 13.94 1.05
N LEU A 30 -15.29 13.79 1.86
CA LEU A 30 -15.30 14.25 3.27
C LEU A 30 -14.94 15.73 3.44
N LYS A 31 -14.38 16.38 2.41
CA LYS A 31 -13.91 17.78 2.46
C LYS A 31 -12.95 18.05 3.62
N PHE A 32 -12.23 17.02 4.08
CA PHE A 32 -11.22 17.09 5.13
C PHE A 32 -10.00 16.28 4.69
N PRO A 33 -8.76 16.76 4.95
CA PRO A 33 -7.53 16.01 4.65
C PRO A 33 -7.43 14.79 5.57
N ASP A 34 -7.98 13.67 5.13
CA ASP A 34 -7.82 12.39 5.81
C ASP A 34 -6.48 11.77 5.39
N LEU A 35 -5.49 11.89 6.28
CA LEU A 35 -4.15 11.36 6.11
C LEU A 35 -4.01 9.90 6.57
N THR A 36 -5.08 9.24 6.99
CA THR A 36 -5.03 7.82 7.41
C THR A 36 -4.45 6.93 6.30
N VAL A 37 -4.85 7.16 5.04
CA VAL A 37 -4.33 6.42 3.89
C VAL A 37 -2.80 6.53 3.74
N ASP A 38 -2.22 7.69 4.07
CA ASP A 38 -0.76 7.89 4.06
C ASP A 38 -0.05 7.08 5.16
N GLY A 39 -0.74 6.73 6.26
CA GLY A 39 -0.19 5.92 7.36
C GLY A 39 -0.47 4.42 7.19
N SER A 40 -1.72 4.05 6.92
CA SER A 40 -2.18 2.66 6.87
C SER A 40 -1.52 1.86 5.74
N PHE A 41 -1.32 2.47 4.56
CA PHE A 41 -0.75 1.79 3.40
C PHE A 41 0.74 1.43 3.57
N PRO A 42 1.65 2.36 3.93
CA PRO A 42 3.05 2.01 4.17
C PRO A 42 3.25 1.12 5.41
N LEU A 43 2.41 1.23 6.44
CA LEU A 43 2.47 0.31 7.59
C LEU A 43 2.13 -1.13 7.16
N GLY A 44 1.07 -1.31 6.38
CA GLY A 44 0.73 -2.62 5.81
C GLY A 44 1.87 -3.18 4.96
N ALA A 45 2.49 -2.35 4.11
CA ALA A 45 3.65 -2.74 3.30
C ALA A 45 4.86 -3.14 4.16
N ALA A 46 5.14 -2.40 5.24
CA ALA A 46 6.24 -2.69 6.16
C ALA A 46 6.04 -4.03 6.89
N ILE A 47 4.81 -4.32 7.34
CA ILE A 47 4.46 -5.59 7.97
C ILE A 47 4.61 -6.74 6.98
N ALA A 48 4.06 -6.60 5.78
CA ALA A 48 4.17 -7.61 4.73
C ALA A 48 5.63 -7.90 4.38
N ALA A 49 6.43 -6.85 4.14
CA ALA A 49 7.85 -6.97 3.87
C ALA A 49 8.57 -7.69 5.01
N ARG A 50 8.35 -7.29 6.26
CA ARG A 50 9.02 -7.89 7.42
C ARG A 50 8.78 -9.40 7.53
N ILE A 51 7.55 -9.84 7.27
CA ILE A 51 7.15 -11.26 7.34
C ILE A 51 7.77 -12.04 6.17
N ILE A 52 7.70 -11.51 4.95
CA ILE A 52 8.26 -12.15 3.75
C ILE A 52 9.78 -12.28 3.86
N PHE A 53 10.48 -11.22 4.27
CA PHE A 53 11.93 -11.24 4.49
C PHE A 53 12.35 -12.17 5.65
N ALA A 54 11.44 -12.49 6.57
CA ALA A 54 11.68 -13.47 7.63
C ALA A 54 11.54 -14.93 7.16
N GLY A 55 11.18 -15.18 5.90
CA GLY A 55 10.82 -16.51 5.39
C GLY A 55 9.41 -16.95 5.76
N GLY A 56 8.55 -16.03 6.21
CA GLY A 56 7.15 -16.31 6.54
C GLY A 56 6.27 -16.53 5.30
N ASN A 57 5.09 -17.10 5.52
CA ASN A 57 4.13 -17.35 4.45
C ASN A 57 3.54 -16.02 3.92
N PRO A 58 3.63 -15.72 2.61
CA PRO A 58 3.08 -14.49 2.01
C PRO A 58 1.58 -14.30 2.24
N PHE A 59 0.79 -15.37 2.30
CA PHE A 59 -0.65 -15.29 2.55
C PHE A 59 -0.96 -14.83 3.97
N LEU A 60 -0.17 -15.30 4.96
CA LEU A 60 -0.29 -14.81 6.34
C LEU A 60 0.18 -13.35 6.45
N ALA A 61 1.18 -12.96 5.66
CA ALA A 61 1.67 -11.59 5.62
C ALA A 61 0.56 -10.59 5.22
N ILE A 62 -0.31 -10.97 4.27
CA ILE A 62 -1.46 -10.15 3.85
C ILE A 62 -2.44 -9.93 5.01
N MET A 63 -2.74 -10.98 5.78
CA MET A 63 -3.64 -10.88 6.94
C MET A 63 -3.08 -9.94 8.01
N TRP A 64 -1.80 -10.06 8.33
CA TRP A 64 -1.14 -9.18 9.28
C TRP A 64 -1.02 -7.74 8.77
N ALA A 65 -0.75 -7.55 7.48
CA ALA A 65 -0.72 -6.22 6.86
C ALA A 65 -2.09 -5.53 6.91
N MET A 66 -3.18 -6.27 6.71
CA MET A 66 -4.55 -5.75 6.83
C MET A 66 -4.85 -5.30 8.26
N VAL A 67 -4.50 -6.11 9.27
CA VAL A 67 -4.68 -5.75 10.69
C VAL A 67 -3.86 -4.50 11.03
N GLY A 68 -2.62 -4.42 10.56
CA GLY A 68 -1.79 -3.23 10.75
C GLY A 68 -2.41 -1.98 10.12
N GLY A 69 -2.92 -2.10 8.89
CA GLY A 69 -3.59 -0.98 8.21
C GLY A 69 -4.85 -0.49 8.92
N ILE A 70 -5.64 -1.38 9.55
CA ILE A 70 -6.84 -0.99 10.31
C ILE A 70 -6.48 -0.20 11.59
N LEU A 71 -5.30 -0.46 12.16
CA LEU A 71 -4.86 0.14 13.42
C LEU A 71 -4.14 1.49 13.25
N ALA A 72 -3.71 1.84 12.03
CA ALA A 72 -3.04 3.09 11.70
C ALA A 72 -4.03 4.14 11.20
#